data_AF-A0A4Q9KDU4-F1
#
_entry.id   AF-A0A4Q9KDU4-F1
#
_cell.length_a   1.000
_cell.length_b   1.000
_cell.length_c   1.000
_cell.angle_alpha   90.00
_cell.angle_beta   90.00
_cell.angle_gamma   90.00
#
_symmetry.space_group_name_H-M   'P 1'
#
loop_
_entity.id
_entity.type
_entity.pdbx_description
1 polymer ?
#
loop_
_entity_poly.entity_id
_entity_poly.type
_entity_poly.pdbx_seq_one_letter_code
_entity_poly.pdbx_strand_id
1 'polypeptide(L)'
;MRRTPTEQAGPLKAAMHTGVEVILIGDSIPTGLPTSLVTAQRKVASTFDAEDVLAVLDTELGGRPLAGVVTWSDAAVETVAAVGAAHGVPTASRNAAAICRDKARMRSALSARRPDLCPSFARVGTWAQTLAAASGMNFPLVLKPVSGSGSKGIYRVETVEELHRAHEALTALVDPGRDPIFTGHAGDLILEEFLEGSEHSVEGVVHDGRIVVFGVTDKRTTEPFRLEEGHVFPSRLPTADLASVDDLVQETIAAFGLDNSAFHLECMVGPDGKARLVECAARGGGDFIVSDLIGASTGRHAATNVLRVALGEAPHTAPPRVVAGVRKIMADREGRFERVEGLDEALRLPGVEKIVLERPRGATVHLPPRDFGSAVIGAVIATAPTVDEVEAVLDAAVAALVPVIT
;
A
#
# COMPACT_ATOMS: atom_id res chain seq x y z
N MET A 1 -10.21 -6.50 -3.19
CA MET A 1 -9.19 -6.39 -4.27
C MET A 1 -8.69 -4.95 -4.39
N ARG A 2 -7.60 -4.69 -5.13
CA ARG A 2 -7.12 -3.32 -5.42
C ARG A 2 -8.19 -2.52 -6.16
N ARG A 3 -8.16 -1.19 -6.04
CA ARG A 3 -9.14 -0.31 -6.70
C ARG A 3 -9.02 -0.37 -8.22
N THR A 4 -7.80 -0.45 -8.72
CA THR A 4 -7.50 -0.31 -10.14
C THR A 4 -7.64 -1.66 -10.85
N PRO A 5 -8.54 -1.82 -11.85
CA PRO A 5 -8.79 -3.10 -12.50
C PRO A 5 -7.54 -3.80 -13.05
N THR A 6 -6.56 -3.04 -13.52
CA THR A 6 -5.29 -3.59 -14.01
C THR A 6 -4.45 -4.23 -12.90
N GLU A 7 -4.45 -3.67 -11.69
CA GLU A 7 -3.76 -4.27 -10.54
C GLU A 7 -4.51 -5.50 -10.01
N GLN A 8 -5.83 -5.61 -10.25
CA GLN A 8 -6.60 -6.81 -9.92
C GLN A 8 -6.24 -8.00 -10.81
N ALA A 9 -5.91 -7.73 -12.08
CA ALA A 9 -5.65 -8.77 -13.06
C ALA A 9 -4.37 -9.58 -12.75
N GLY A 10 -3.33 -8.95 -12.21
CA GLY A 10 -2.06 -9.61 -11.89
C GLY A 10 -2.23 -10.80 -10.93
N PRO A 11 -2.79 -10.59 -9.73
CA PRO A 11 -3.08 -11.67 -8.78
C PRO A 11 -4.00 -12.76 -9.33
N LEU A 12 -5.06 -12.38 -10.05
CA LEU A 12 -6.00 -13.36 -10.62
C LEU A 12 -5.34 -14.24 -11.69
N LYS A 13 -4.51 -13.64 -12.57
CA LYS A 13 -3.71 -14.40 -13.55
C LYS A 13 -2.70 -15.30 -12.85
N ALA A 14 -2.06 -14.83 -11.79
CA ALA A 14 -1.12 -15.64 -11.02
C ALA A 14 -1.82 -16.87 -10.40
N ALA A 15 -3.07 -16.72 -9.94
CA ALA A 15 -3.86 -17.82 -9.40
C ALA A 15 -4.24 -18.87 -10.46
N MET A 16 -4.40 -18.50 -11.74
CA MET A 16 -4.64 -19.49 -12.81
C MET A 16 -3.53 -20.53 -12.92
N HIS A 17 -2.30 -20.14 -12.59
CA HIS A 17 -1.12 -21.00 -12.73
C HIS A 17 -0.86 -21.88 -11.52
N THR A 18 -1.62 -21.74 -10.42
CA THR A 18 -1.48 -22.59 -9.23
C THR A 18 -2.38 -23.82 -9.26
N GLY A 19 -3.32 -23.90 -10.22
CA GLY A 19 -4.25 -25.02 -10.34
C GLY A 19 -5.37 -25.05 -9.29
N VAL A 20 -5.55 -23.96 -8.54
CA VAL A 20 -6.62 -23.83 -7.54
C VAL A 20 -7.86 -23.16 -8.12
N GLU A 21 -9.02 -23.47 -7.55
CA GLU A 21 -10.24 -22.70 -7.78
C GLU A 21 -10.19 -21.39 -7.01
N VAL A 22 -10.65 -20.30 -7.63
CA VAL A 22 -10.61 -18.96 -7.03
C VAL A 22 -12.02 -18.53 -6.65
N ILE A 23 -12.23 -18.30 -5.35
CA ILE A 23 -13.43 -17.68 -4.80
C ILE A 23 -13.09 -16.24 -4.44
N LEU A 24 -13.84 -15.29 -5.00
CA LEU A 24 -13.71 -13.87 -4.68
C LEU A 24 -14.82 -13.46 -3.72
N ILE A 25 -14.43 -12.99 -2.53
CA ILE A 25 -15.35 -12.40 -1.54
C ILE A 25 -15.01 -10.92 -1.36
N GLY A 26 -16.01 -10.05 -1.39
CA GLY A 26 -15.81 -8.62 -1.20
C GLY A 26 -17.11 -7.85 -0.98
N ASP A 27 -17.02 -6.69 -0.34
CA ASP A 27 -18.11 -5.72 -0.21
C ASP A 27 -18.41 -4.98 -1.53
N SER A 28 -17.43 -4.99 -2.45
CA SER A 28 -17.54 -4.60 -3.84
C SER A 28 -16.89 -5.65 -4.74
N ILE A 29 -17.63 -6.07 -5.77
CA ILE A 29 -17.19 -7.08 -6.73
C ILE A 29 -16.95 -6.40 -8.08
N PRO A 30 -15.73 -6.49 -8.65
CA PRO A 30 -15.46 -5.93 -9.96
C PRO A 30 -16.33 -6.57 -11.03
N THR A 31 -16.85 -5.75 -11.93
CA THR A 31 -17.65 -6.22 -13.06
C THR A 31 -16.76 -6.78 -14.16
N GLY A 32 -17.27 -7.75 -14.93
CA GLY A 32 -16.59 -8.26 -16.12
C GLY A 32 -15.38 -9.17 -15.85
N LEU A 33 -15.21 -9.67 -14.62
CA LEU A 33 -14.19 -10.69 -14.34
C LEU A 33 -14.50 -11.99 -15.10
N PRO A 34 -13.59 -12.50 -15.94
CA PRO A 34 -13.78 -13.78 -16.62
C PRO A 34 -13.96 -14.92 -15.63
N THR A 35 -14.92 -15.82 -15.89
CA THR A 35 -15.13 -17.03 -15.09
C THR A 35 -13.93 -17.98 -15.13
N SER A 36 -13.05 -17.85 -16.15
CA SER A 36 -11.76 -18.55 -16.20
C SER A 36 -10.75 -18.06 -15.16
N LEU A 37 -10.97 -16.89 -14.54
CA LEU A 37 -10.13 -16.33 -13.48
C LEU A 37 -10.74 -16.52 -12.09
N VAL A 38 -12.07 -16.52 -11.99
CA VAL A 38 -12.80 -16.55 -10.73
C VAL A 38 -13.97 -17.52 -10.86
N THR A 39 -13.90 -18.63 -10.13
CA THR A 39 -14.89 -19.71 -10.14
C THR A 39 -16.18 -19.30 -9.44
N ALA A 40 -16.09 -18.51 -8.36
CA ALA A 40 -17.25 -17.98 -7.66
C ALA A 40 -17.00 -16.57 -7.11
N GLN A 41 -18.05 -15.74 -7.10
CA GLN A 41 -18.02 -14.37 -6.57
C GLN A 41 -19.12 -14.21 -5.53
N ARG A 42 -18.80 -13.71 -4.34
CA ARG A 42 -19.78 -13.47 -3.27
C ARG A 42 -19.62 -12.08 -2.69
N LYS A 43 -20.76 -11.41 -2.57
CA LYS A 43 -20.85 -10.09 -1.96
C LYS A 43 -21.14 -10.25 -0.47
N VAL A 44 -20.35 -9.58 0.36
CA VAL A 44 -20.59 -9.42 1.80
C VAL A 44 -21.02 -7.99 2.10
N ALA A 45 -21.54 -7.73 3.30
CA ALA A 45 -21.87 -6.36 3.69
C ALA A 45 -20.61 -5.52 3.93
N SER A 46 -19.59 -6.13 4.53
CA SER A 46 -18.31 -5.49 4.85
C SER A 46 -17.21 -6.52 4.92
N THR A 47 -16.03 -6.22 4.36
CA THR A 47 -14.87 -7.10 4.54
C THR A 47 -14.21 -6.97 5.91
N PHE A 48 -14.67 -6.05 6.77
CA PHE A 48 -14.26 -5.95 8.17
C PHE A 48 -15.04 -6.91 9.07
N ASP A 49 -16.17 -7.44 8.59
CA ASP A 49 -16.96 -8.43 9.31
C ASP A 49 -16.44 -9.83 8.99
N ALA A 50 -15.52 -10.30 9.82
CA ALA A 50 -14.93 -11.62 9.65
C ALA A 50 -15.96 -12.75 9.83
N GLU A 51 -17.02 -12.54 10.62
CA GLU A 51 -18.06 -13.56 10.83
C GLU A 51 -18.94 -13.71 9.58
N ASP A 52 -19.37 -12.60 8.97
CA ASP A 52 -20.10 -12.61 7.69
C ASP A 52 -19.26 -13.26 6.58
N VAL A 53 -17.98 -12.88 6.48
CA VAL A 53 -17.07 -13.46 5.48
C VAL A 53 -16.87 -14.95 5.69
N LEU A 54 -16.70 -15.41 6.93
CA LEU A 54 -16.60 -16.83 7.26
C LEU A 54 -17.88 -17.60 6.90
N ALA A 55 -19.05 -17.08 7.27
CA ALA A 55 -20.33 -17.74 6.98
C ALA A 55 -20.58 -17.89 5.47
N VAL A 56 -20.26 -16.84 4.69
CA VAL A 56 -20.35 -16.88 3.22
C VAL A 56 -19.34 -17.87 2.64
N LEU A 57 -18.08 -17.86 3.13
CA LEU A 57 -17.05 -18.78 2.67
C LEU A 57 -17.42 -20.23 2.96
N ASP A 58 -17.89 -20.55 4.17
CA ASP A 58 -18.27 -21.90 4.57
C ASP A 58 -19.39 -22.47 3.68
N THR A 59 -20.37 -21.62 3.36
CA THR A 59 -21.44 -21.96 2.43
C THR A 59 -20.90 -22.28 1.03
N GLU A 60 -19.95 -21.50 0.52
CA GLU A 60 -19.32 -21.72 -0.79
C GLU A 60 -18.40 -22.94 -0.86
N LEU A 61 -17.70 -23.22 0.24
CA LEU A 61 -16.84 -24.39 0.33
C LEU A 61 -17.67 -25.68 0.34
N GLY A 62 -18.85 -25.67 0.98
CA GLY A 62 -19.72 -26.84 1.04
C GLY A 62 -19.03 -28.06 1.64
N GLY A 63 -18.15 -27.84 2.62
CA GLY A 63 -17.32 -28.88 3.25
C GLY A 63 -16.00 -29.20 2.54
N ARG A 64 -15.68 -28.56 1.40
CA ARG A 64 -14.36 -28.67 0.76
C ARG A 64 -13.30 -27.93 1.58
N PRO A 65 -12.05 -28.42 1.64
CA PRO A 65 -10.98 -27.72 2.34
C PRO A 65 -10.62 -26.41 1.63
N LEU A 66 -10.31 -25.38 2.41
CA LEU A 66 -9.70 -24.15 1.92
C LEU A 66 -8.20 -24.41 1.69
N ALA A 67 -7.68 -24.06 0.50
CA ALA A 67 -6.25 -24.23 0.20
C ALA A 67 -5.39 -23.05 0.71
N GLY A 68 -5.96 -21.85 0.73
CA GLY A 68 -5.28 -20.62 1.14
C GLY A 68 -6.22 -19.41 1.05
N VAL A 69 -5.84 -18.33 1.71
CA VAL A 69 -6.60 -17.07 1.70
C VAL A 69 -5.62 -15.88 1.66
N VAL A 70 -5.95 -14.87 0.85
CA VAL A 70 -5.09 -13.69 0.65
C VAL A 70 -5.94 -12.45 0.41
N THR A 71 -5.40 -11.29 0.76
CA THR A 71 -5.97 -9.98 0.39
C THR A 71 -4.90 -9.06 -0.19
N TRP A 72 -5.37 -8.12 -1.01
CA TRP A 72 -4.60 -6.99 -1.54
C TRP A 72 -5.08 -5.65 -0.97
N SER A 73 -5.96 -5.68 0.02
CA SER A 73 -6.56 -4.52 0.66
C SER A 73 -6.25 -4.53 2.13
N ASP A 74 -5.79 -3.40 2.67
CA ASP A 74 -5.61 -3.17 4.10
C ASP A 74 -6.90 -3.47 4.89
N ALA A 75 -8.07 -3.19 4.30
CA ALA A 75 -9.37 -3.41 4.93
C ALA A 75 -9.65 -4.86 5.35
N ALA A 76 -9.08 -5.83 4.64
CA ALA A 76 -9.39 -7.25 4.87
C ALA A 76 -8.24 -8.02 5.52
N VAL A 77 -7.15 -7.37 5.93
CA VAL A 77 -5.96 -8.04 6.50
C VAL A 77 -6.32 -8.82 7.77
N GLU A 78 -7.08 -8.21 8.68
CA GLU A 78 -7.53 -8.89 9.91
C GLU A 78 -8.53 -10.02 9.61
N THR A 79 -9.41 -9.84 8.63
CA THR A 79 -10.36 -10.87 8.18
C THR A 79 -9.64 -12.07 7.56
N VAL A 80 -8.61 -11.85 6.75
CA VAL A 80 -7.78 -12.92 6.20
C VAL A 80 -7.12 -13.72 7.33
N ALA A 81 -6.54 -13.05 8.33
CA ALA A 81 -5.99 -13.72 9.50
C ALA A 81 -7.05 -14.50 10.30
N ALA A 82 -8.29 -13.99 10.35
CA ALA A 82 -9.40 -14.66 11.00
C ALA A 82 -9.83 -15.94 10.26
N VAL A 83 -9.95 -15.87 8.93
CA VAL A 83 -10.25 -17.00 8.05
C VAL A 83 -9.14 -18.05 8.13
N GLY A 84 -7.87 -17.62 8.06
CA GLY A 84 -6.72 -18.51 8.19
C GLY A 84 -6.74 -19.32 9.48
N ALA A 85 -6.99 -18.64 10.61
CA ALA A 85 -7.11 -19.29 11.91
C ALA A 85 -8.29 -20.27 12.01
N ALA A 86 -9.42 -19.98 11.35
CA ALA A 86 -10.61 -20.84 11.39
C ALA A 86 -10.46 -22.12 10.55
N HIS A 87 -9.79 -22.02 9.40
CA HIS A 87 -9.60 -23.15 8.47
C HIS A 87 -8.23 -23.84 8.60
N GLY A 88 -7.33 -23.33 9.43
CA GLY A 88 -6.00 -23.90 9.62
C GLY A 88 -5.09 -23.74 8.39
N VAL A 89 -5.26 -22.67 7.61
CA VAL A 89 -4.41 -22.36 6.44
C VAL A 89 -3.38 -21.27 6.77
N PRO A 90 -2.24 -21.22 6.05
CA PRO A 90 -1.18 -20.25 6.34
C PRO A 90 -1.63 -18.80 6.14
N THR A 91 -1.56 -18.01 7.21
CA THR A 91 -1.76 -16.54 7.20
C THR A 91 -0.95 -15.88 8.31
N ALA A 92 -0.87 -14.55 8.28
CA ALA A 92 -0.49 -13.79 9.47
C ALA A 92 -1.38 -14.16 10.66
N SER A 93 -0.80 -14.12 11.87
CA SER A 93 -1.58 -14.30 13.09
C SER A 93 -2.56 -13.14 13.28
N ARG A 94 -3.67 -13.36 13.99
CA ARG A 94 -4.65 -12.29 14.31
C ARG A 94 -3.98 -11.11 15.02
N ASN A 95 -3.02 -11.38 15.91
CA ASN A 95 -2.27 -10.35 16.60
C ASN A 95 -1.37 -9.55 15.65
N ALA A 96 -0.60 -10.21 14.79
CA ALA A 96 0.25 -9.54 13.82
C ALA A 96 -0.55 -8.69 12.82
N ALA A 97 -1.69 -9.20 12.36
CA ALA A 97 -2.62 -8.47 11.51
C ALA A 97 -3.17 -7.20 12.20
N ALA A 98 -3.57 -7.30 13.47
CA ALA A 98 -4.04 -6.15 14.25
C ALA A 98 -2.93 -5.12 14.53
N ILE A 99 -1.68 -5.56 14.75
CA ILE A 99 -0.53 -4.63 14.83
C ILE A 99 -0.34 -3.90 13.51
N CYS A 100 -0.39 -4.61 12.36
CA CYS A 100 -0.24 -4.03 11.03
C CYS A 100 -1.38 -3.08 10.60
N ARG A 101 -2.47 -2.98 11.39
CA ARG A 101 -3.60 -2.08 11.13
C ARG A 101 -3.64 -0.85 12.03
N ASP A 102 -2.85 -0.85 13.10
CA ASP A 102 -2.82 0.20 14.11
C ASP A 102 -1.39 0.74 14.24
N LYS A 103 -1.14 1.92 13.67
CA LYS A 103 0.16 2.59 13.70
C LYS A 103 0.68 2.79 15.12
N ALA A 104 -0.18 3.02 16.12
CA ALA A 104 0.28 3.15 17.51
C ALA A 104 0.73 1.81 18.10
N ARG A 105 0.11 0.69 17.70
CA ARG A 105 0.59 -0.65 18.04
C ARG A 105 1.87 -1.00 17.31
N MET A 106 2.00 -0.64 16.03
CA MET A 106 3.26 -0.77 15.27
C MET A 106 4.42 -0.11 16.02
N ARG A 107 4.23 1.17 16.39
CA ARG A 107 5.24 1.94 17.11
C ARG A 107 5.58 1.32 18.46
N SER A 108 4.56 0.96 19.26
CA SER A 108 4.75 0.33 20.57
C SER A 108 5.50 -1.00 20.48
N ALA A 109 5.15 -1.85 19.50
CA ALA A 109 5.78 -3.16 19.31
C ALA A 109 7.25 -3.03 18.91
N LEU A 110 7.55 -2.14 17.95
CA LEU A 110 8.92 -1.92 17.49
C LEU A 110 9.77 -1.19 18.52
N SER A 111 9.26 -0.11 19.13
CA SER A 111 10.04 0.70 20.08
C SER A 111 10.38 -0.02 21.39
N ALA A 112 9.57 -1.01 21.78
CA ALA A 112 9.90 -1.90 22.90
C ALA A 112 11.18 -2.72 22.68
N ARG A 113 11.60 -2.91 21.42
CA ARG A 113 12.82 -3.63 21.03
C ARG A 113 13.91 -2.70 20.51
N ARG A 114 13.53 -1.77 19.66
CA ARG A 114 14.40 -0.88 18.87
C ARG A 114 13.79 0.53 18.80
N PRO A 115 13.89 1.32 19.87
CA PRO A 115 13.31 2.68 19.92
C PRO A 115 13.94 3.63 18.88
N ASP A 116 15.17 3.35 18.43
CA ASP A 116 15.90 4.13 17.42
C ASP A 116 15.30 4.03 16.01
N LEU A 117 14.48 3.02 15.75
CA LEU A 117 13.83 2.76 14.46
C LEU A 117 12.44 3.41 14.32
N CYS A 118 11.99 4.14 15.34
CA CYS A 118 10.71 4.86 15.35
C CYS A 118 10.94 6.36 15.63
N PRO A 119 10.09 7.26 15.10
CA PRO A 119 9.98 8.60 15.67
C PRO A 119 9.41 8.53 17.09
N SER A 120 9.64 9.57 17.90
CA SER A 120 8.86 9.77 19.12
C SER A 120 7.39 9.86 18.75
N PHE A 121 6.51 9.20 19.52
CA PHE A 121 5.10 9.08 19.16
C PHE A 121 4.19 9.05 20.40
N ALA A 122 2.93 9.40 20.20
CA ALA A 122 1.87 9.26 21.19
C ALA A 122 0.54 8.92 20.51
N ARG A 123 -0.19 7.93 21.05
CA ARG A 123 -1.59 7.71 20.70
C ARG A 123 -2.44 8.75 21.40
N VAL A 124 -3.30 9.44 20.66
CA VAL A 124 -4.14 10.54 21.17
C VAL A 124 -5.54 10.44 20.58
N GLY A 125 -6.57 10.79 21.35
CA GLY A 125 -7.96 10.83 20.86
C GLY A 125 -8.66 12.16 21.15
N THR A 126 -8.32 12.82 22.25
CA THR A 126 -8.86 14.15 22.60
C THR A 126 -7.83 15.26 22.35
N TRP A 127 -8.31 16.49 22.20
CA TRP A 127 -7.44 17.66 22.08
C TRP A 127 -6.51 17.80 23.30
N ALA A 128 -7.02 17.58 24.51
CA ALA A 128 -6.22 17.66 25.74
C ALA A 128 -5.06 16.65 25.74
N GLN A 129 -5.29 15.41 25.28
CA GLN A 129 -4.24 14.40 25.11
C GLN A 129 -3.24 14.81 24.02
N THR A 130 -3.74 15.36 22.91
CA THR A 130 -2.91 15.82 21.78
C THR A 130 -1.96 16.94 22.21
N LEU A 131 -2.48 17.96 22.91
CA LEU A 131 -1.69 19.08 23.41
C LEU A 131 -0.67 18.66 24.47
N ALA A 132 -1.06 17.76 25.38
CA ALA A 132 -0.16 17.23 26.39
C ALA A 132 1.00 16.44 25.75
N ALA A 133 0.71 15.61 24.74
CA ALA A 133 1.74 14.87 24.01
C ALA A 133 2.70 15.81 23.26
N ALA A 134 2.16 16.82 22.56
CA ALA A 134 2.96 17.79 21.81
C ALA A 134 3.94 18.58 22.69
N SER A 135 3.61 18.79 23.97
CA SER A 135 4.48 19.50 24.92
C SER A 135 5.81 18.79 25.20
N GLY A 136 5.89 17.48 24.89
CA GLY A 136 7.11 16.68 25.04
C GLY A 136 7.86 16.41 23.74
N MET A 137 7.44 17.00 22.61
CA MET A 137 8.02 16.75 21.28
C MET A 137 8.45 18.06 20.61
N ASN A 138 9.34 17.97 19.63
CA ASN A 138 9.76 19.13 18.85
C ASN A 138 9.01 19.19 17.51
N PHE A 139 8.54 20.38 17.15
CA PHE A 139 7.99 20.62 15.81
C PHE A 139 9.10 20.61 14.74
N PRO A 140 8.79 20.20 13.48
CA PRO A 140 7.48 19.79 12.99
C PRO A 140 7.00 18.43 13.51
N LEU A 141 5.68 18.32 13.68
CA LEU A 141 5.00 17.07 14.06
C LEU A 141 4.11 16.58 12.92
N VAL A 142 3.77 15.29 12.96
CA VAL A 142 2.78 14.66 12.09
C VAL A 142 1.62 14.16 12.94
N LEU A 143 0.42 14.66 12.67
CA LEU A 143 -0.82 14.12 13.22
C LEU A 143 -1.55 13.33 12.12
N LYS A 144 -1.88 12.07 12.40
CA LYS A 144 -2.58 11.19 11.46
C LYS A 144 -3.47 10.16 12.19
N PRO A 145 -4.46 9.57 11.51
CA PRO A 145 -5.22 8.45 12.06
C PRO A 145 -4.33 7.25 12.42
N VAL A 146 -4.67 6.50 13.48
CA VAL A 146 -3.93 5.26 13.80
C VAL A 146 -4.15 4.18 12.75
N SER A 147 -5.34 4.16 12.13
CA SER A 147 -5.73 3.24 11.06
C SER A 147 -6.07 4.04 9.81
N GLY A 148 -5.95 3.43 8.64
CA GLY A 148 -6.16 4.14 7.38
C GLY A 148 -5.41 3.48 6.24
N SER A 149 -5.45 4.10 5.07
CA SER A 149 -4.64 3.75 3.89
C SER A 149 -4.59 4.93 2.92
N GLY A 150 -3.58 4.97 2.04
CA GLY A 150 -3.48 5.94 0.94
C GLY A 150 -3.30 7.39 1.42
N SER A 151 -2.50 7.60 2.47
CA SER A 151 -2.15 8.92 3.02
C SER A 151 -3.33 9.81 3.40
N LYS A 152 -4.52 9.23 3.64
CA LYS A 152 -5.71 9.96 4.09
C LYS A 152 -5.48 10.57 5.47
N GLY A 153 -5.62 11.89 5.56
CA GLY A 153 -5.59 12.60 6.84
C GLY A 153 -4.21 12.68 7.49
N ILE A 154 -3.14 12.84 6.70
CA ILE A 154 -1.81 13.08 7.25
C ILE A 154 -1.55 14.59 7.26
N TYR A 155 -1.34 15.15 8.45
CA TYR A 155 -1.03 16.58 8.62
C TYR A 155 0.36 16.74 9.19
N ARG A 156 1.27 17.35 8.41
CA ARG A 156 2.48 17.96 8.96
C ARG A 156 2.10 19.32 9.55
N VAL A 157 2.50 19.57 10.78
CA VAL A 157 2.20 20.80 11.51
C VAL A 157 3.48 21.39 12.08
N GLU A 158 3.62 22.71 11.97
CA GLU A 158 4.78 23.49 12.43
C GLU A 158 4.50 24.20 13.75
N THR A 159 3.22 24.41 14.10
CA THR A 159 2.82 25.10 15.33
C THR A 159 1.66 24.41 16.05
N VAL A 160 1.42 24.81 17.29
CA VAL A 160 0.28 24.33 18.11
C VAL A 160 -1.07 24.72 17.48
N GLU A 161 -1.16 25.89 16.85
CA GLU A 161 -2.37 26.35 16.16
C GLU A 161 -2.68 25.50 14.91
N GLU A 162 -1.64 25.10 14.17
CA GLU A 162 -1.77 24.13 13.08
C GLU A 162 -2.18 22.76 13.59
N LEU A 163 -1.60 22.31 14.71
CA LEU A 163 -1.96 21.05 15.37
C LEU A 163 -3.42 21.03 15.81
N HIS A 164 -3.95 22.13 16.36
CA HIS A 164 -5.36 22.26 16.72
C HIS A 164 -6.27 22.10 15.51
N ARG A 165 -5.99 22.84 14.42
CA ARG A 165 -6.79 22.76 13.18
C ARG A 165 -6.75 21.36 12.57
N ALA A 166 -5.58 20.70 12.58
CA ALA A 166 -5.44 19.33 12.11
C ALA A 166 -6.25 18.36 12.98
N HIS A 167 -6.22 18.51 14.31
CA HIS A 167 -6.99 17.68 15.24
C HIS A 167 -8.50 17.79 15.01
N GLU A 168 -9.02 19.00 14.84
CA GLU A 168 -10.44 19.23 14.53
C GLU A 168 -10.84 18.58 13.20
N ALA A 169 -10.02 18.77 12.15
CA ALA A 169 -10.26 18.18 10.84
C ALA A 169 -10.27 16.65 10.88
N LEU A 170 -9.34 16.05 11.64
CA LEU A 170 -9.23 14.60 11.77
C LEU A 170 -10.33 13.98 12.62
N THR A 171 -10.76 14.66 13.68
CA THR A 171 -11.88 14.19 14.51
C THR A 171 -13.15 14.01 13.67
N ALA A 172 -13.37 14.87 12.67
CA ALA A 172 -14.49 14.75 11.73
C ALA A 172 -14.24 13.78 10.56
N LEU A 173 -12.98 13.38 10.33
CA LEU A 173 -12.61 12.46 9.24
C LEU A 173 -12.62 11.00 9.69
N VAL A 174 -12.13 10.72 10.90
CA VAL A 174 -11.90 9.37 11.43
C VAL A 174 -13.20 8.82 12.03
N ASP A 175 -14.14 8.53 11.13
CA ASP A 175 -15.47 8.00 11.44
C ASP A 175 -15.77 6.79 10.54
N PRO A 176 -16.11 5.61 11.10
CA PRO A 176 -16.47 4.41 10.32
C PRO A 176 -17.67 4.61 9.37
N GLY A 177 -18.61 5.49 9.71
CA GLY A 177 -19.75 5.86 8.87
C GLY A 177 -19.34 6.72 7.67
N ARG A 178 -18.17 7.35 7.71
CA ARG A 178 -17.58 8.09 6.57
C ARG A 178 -16.71 7.19 5.71
N ASP A 179 -15.87 6.37 6.33
CA ASP A 179 -15.02 5.40 5.65
C ASP A 179 -14.85 4.15 6.53
N PRO A 180 -15.27 2.95 6.06
CA PRO A 180 -15.11 1.71 6.79
C PRO A 180 -13.66 1.39 7.19
N ILE A 181 -12.66 2.00 6.55
CA ILE A 181 -11.25 1.84 6.94
C ILE A 181 -10.95 2.22 8.39
N PHE A 182 -11.80 3.04 9.01
CA PHE A 182 -11.70 3.45 10.41
C PHE A 182 -12.48 2.55 11.38
N THR A 183 -13.08 1.46 10.91
CA THR A 183 -13.78 0.49 11.77
C THR A 183 -12.85 0.02 12.89
N GLY A 184 -13.33 0.10 14.15
CA GLY A 184 -12.55 -0.23 15.34
C GLY A 184 -11.60 0.86 15.84
N HIS A 185 -11.52 2.01 15.17
CA HIS A 185 -10.54 3.08 15.42
C HIS A 185 -11.13 4.49 15.30
N ALA A 186 -12.42 4.66 15.58
CA ALA A 186 -13.09 5.96 15.50
C ALA A 186 -12.41 7.00 16.40
N GLY A 187 -12.03 8.15 15.84
CA GLY A 187 -11.35 9.23 16.55
C GLY A 187 -9.94 8.91 17.09
N ASP A 188 -9.39 7.72 16.82
CA ASP A 188 -8.06 7.36 17.27
C ASP A 188 -6.98 7.92 16.35
N LEU A 189 -6.10 8.76 16.90
CA LEU A 189 -5.00 9.40 16.19
C LEU A 189 -3.65 9.02 16.80
N ILE A 190 -2.60 9.29 16.02
CA ILE A 190 -1.20 9.22 16.45
C ILE A 190 -0.52 10.54 16.10
N LEU A 191 0.17 11.10 17.09
CA LEU A 191 1.05 12.25 16.96
C LEU A 191 2.50 11.74 16.96
N GLU A 192 3.29 12.13 15.97
CA GLU A 192 4.67 11.70 15.79
C GLU A 192 5.59 12.88 15.48
N GLU A 193 6.88 12.76 15.82
CA GLU A 193 7.89 13.64 15.24
C GLU A 193 7.96 13.45 13.72
N PHE A 194 8.11 14.56 12.99
CA PHE A 194 8.27 14.50 11.54
C PHE A 194 9.60 13.85 11.17
N LEU A 195 9.53 12.84 10.30
CA LEU A 195 10.70 12.17 9.75
C LEU A 195 11.17 12.91 8.49
N GLU A 196 12.36 13.49 8.56
CA GLU A 196 13.05 14.05 7.40
C GLU A 196 13.79 12.96 6.60
N GLY A 197 13.88 13.12 5.29
CA GLY A 197 14.63 12.21 4.44
C GLY A 197 13.98 11.90 3.09
N SER A 198 14.43 10.80 2.50
CA SER A 198 13.81 10.20 1.31
C SER A 198 12.90 9.05 1.71
N GLU A 199 11.74 8.94 1.05
CA GLU A 199 10.72 7.94 1.36
C GLU A 199 10.88 6.71 0.46
N HIS A 200 10.79 5.54 1.07
CA HIS A 200 10.97 4.25 0.40
C HIS A 200 9.94 3.24 0.87
N SER A 201 9.71 2.21 0.06
CA SER A 201 9.01 1.01 0.50
C SER A 201 9.84 -0.25 0.29
N VAL A 202 9.54 -1.29 1.07
CA VAL A 202 10.13 -2.61 0.97
C VAL A 202 9.01 -3.62 0.79
N GLU A 203 9.08 -4.37 -0.29
CA GLU A 203 8.14 -5.44 -0.60
C GLU A 203 8.78 -6.80 -0.33
N GLY A 204 8.02 -7.68 0.31
CA GLY A 204 8.47 -9.04 0.54
C GLY A 204 7.37 -9.94 1.06
N VAL A 205 7.78 -11.14 1.42
CA VAL A 205 6.94 -12.14 2.10
C VAL A 205 7.70 -12.73 3.27
N VAL A 206 6.95 -13.21 4.26
CA VAL A 206 7.45 -14.09 5.30
C VAL A 206 6.81 -15.46 5.10
N HIS A 207 7.63 -16.51 5.13
CA HIS A 207 7.16 -17.89 5.00
C HIS A 207 7.93 -18.79 5.95
N ASP A 208 7.22 -19.49 6.82
CA ASP A 208 7.79 -20.36 7.86
C ASP A 208 8.91 -19.65 8.66
N GLY A 209 8.62 -18.42 9.09
CA GLY A 209 9.54 -17.57 9.87
C GLY A 209 10.70 -16.98 9.06
N ARG A 210 10.81 -17.26 7.76
CA ARG A 210 11.86 -16.72 6.90
C ARG A 210 11.38 -15.49 6.13
N ILE A 211 12.07 -14.38 6.33
CA ILE A 211 11.87 -13.15 5.56
C ILE A 211 12.52 -13.28 4.19
N VAL A 212 11.76 -12.98 3.14
CA VAL A 212 12.22 -12.91 1.75
C VAL A 212 11.83 -11.55 1.18
N VAL A 213 12.81 -10.66 1.09
CA VAL A 213 12.67 -9.33 0.48
C VAL A 213 12.74 -9.46 -1.04
N PHE A 214 11.81 -8.83 -1.75
CA PHE A 214 11.83 -8.69 -3.21
C PHE A 214 12.73 -7.54 -3.63
N GLY A 215 12.70 -6.44 -2.89
CA GLY A 215 13.63 -5.32 -2.99
C GLY A 215 13.08 -4.07 -2.32
N VAL A 216 13.80 -2.97 -2.49
CA VAL A 216 13.42 -1.63 -2.01
C VAL A 216 12.98 -0.78 -3.20
N THR A 217 11.96 0.04 -3.01
CA THR A 217 11.36 0.91 -4.04
C THR A 217 11.49 2.37 -3.61
N ASP A 218 12.07 3.21 -4.46
CA ASP A 218 12.13 4.67 -4.27
C ASP A 218 10.73 5.27 -4.50
N LYS A 219 10.30 6.19 -3.63
CA LYS A 219 9.02 6.92 -3.78
C LYS A 219 9.27 8.38 -4.17
N ARG A 220 8.55 8.85 -5.19
CA ARG A 220 8.50 10.26 -5.60
C ARG A 220 7.16 10.86 -5.20
N THR A 221 7.17 12.03 -4.58
CA THR A 221 5.96 12.72 -4.12
C THR A 221 5.88 14.17 -4.61
N THR A 222 4.68 14.72 -4.71
CA THR A 222 4.45 16.12 -5.09
C THR A 222 4.52 17.07 -3.89
N GLU A 223 4.78 18.34 -4.12
CA GLU A 223 4.61 19.39 -3.12
C GLU A 223 3.33 20.22 -3.42
N PRO A 224 2.63 20.78 -2.40
CA PRO A 224 2.90 20.72 -0.96
C PRO A 224 2.26 19.52 -0.24
N PHE A 225 1.51 18.67 -0.96
CA PHE A 225 0.63 17.66 -0.35
C PHE A 225 1.22 16.26 -0.27
N ARG A 226 2.44 16.07 -0.76
CA ARG A 226 3.17 14.79 -0.72
C ARG A 226 2.38 13.65 -1.37
N LEU A 227 1.70 13.95 -2.47
CA LEU A 227 0.98 12.91 -3.21
C LEU A 227 1.98 12.03 -3.92
N GLU A 228 1.81 10.72 -3.77
CA GLU A 228 2.62 9.75 -4.47
C GLU A 228 2.49 9.98 -5.97
N GLU A 229 3.57 10.42 -6.60
CA GLU A 229 3.63 10.78 -8.00
C GLU A 229 4.18 9.61 -8.82
N GLY A 230 5.11 8.83 -8.25
CA GLY A 230 5.71 7.69 -8.92
C GLY A 230 6.58 6.86 -8.00
N HIS A 231 6.96 5.69 -8.50
CA HIS A 231 7.78 4.71 -7.78
C HIS A 231 8.84 4.13 -8.73
N VAL A 232 10.04 3.85 -8.22
CA VAL A 232 11.14 3.25 -9.00
C VAL A 232 11.75 2.07 -8.25
N PHE A 233 11.85 0.93 -8.93
CA PHE A 233 12.36 -0.32 -8.39
C PHE A 233 13.45 -0.92 -9.31
N PRO A 234 14.59 -1.41 -8.78
CA PRO A 234 15.01 -1.29 -7.39
C PRO A 234 15.48 0.13 -7.05
N SER A 235 15.54 0.42 -5.75
CA SER A 235 16.01 1.69 -5.19
C SER A 235 17.45 2.03 -5.58
N ARG A 236 17.72 3.34 -5.73
CA ARG A 236 19.08 3.88 -5.94
C ARG A 236 19.88 4.08 -4.65
N LEU A 237 19.33 3.73 -3.50
CA LEU A 237 19.98 3.94 -2.21
C LEU A 237 21.40 3.34 -2.18
N PRO A 238 22.37 4.02 -1.54
CA PRO A 238 23.67 3.45 -1.27
C PRO A 238 23.59 2.14 -0.50
N THR A 239 24.57 1.25 -0.70
CA THR A 239 24.59 -0.07 -0.02
C THR A 239 24.53 0.03 1.51
N ALA A 240 25.13 1.09 2.10
CA ALA A 240 25.09 1.31 3.54
C ALA A 240 23.66 1.61 4.03
N ASP A 241 22.93 2.44 3.30
CA ASP A 241 21.55 2.83 3.62
C ASP A 241 20.60 1.64 3.42
N LEU A 242 20.81 0.85 2.36
CA LEU A 242 20.09 -0.41 2.14
C LEU A 242 20.29 -1.41 3.29
N ALA A 243 21.47 -1.45 3.90
CA ALA A 243 21.70 -2.28 5.09
C ALA A 243 20.90 -1.77 6.31
N SER A 244 20.74 -0.45 6.47
CA SER A 244 19.85 0.10 7.49
C SER A 244 18.38 -0.22 7.22
N VAL A 245 17.96 -0.24 5.95
CA VAL A 245 16.60 -0.64 5.56
C VAL A 245 16.37 -2.14 5.84
N ASP A 246 17.36 -3.01 5.57
CA ASP A 246 17.26 -4.43 5.91
C ASP A 246 17.14 -4.64 7.44
N ASP A 247 17.99 -3.99 8.25
CA ASP A 247 17.88 -4.05 9.73
C ASP A 247 16.48 -3.64 10.22
N LEU A 248 15.94 -2.55 9.65
CA LEU A 248 14.59 -2.10 9.94
C LEU A 248 13.54 -3.17 9.61
N VAL A 249 13.65 -3.83 8.46
CA VAL A 249 12.74 -4.90 8.04
C VAL A 249 12.82 -6.08 9.00
N GLN A 250 14.03 -6.58 9.29
CA GLN A 250 14.21 -7.72 10.20
C GLN A 250 13.59 -7.45 11.57
N GLU A 251 13.87 -6.29 12.16
CA GLU A 251 13.37 -5.94 13.49
C GLU A 251 11.87 -5.63 13.50
N THR A 252 11.33 -5.01 12.45
CA THR A 252 9.89 -4.75 12.34
C THR A 252 9.11 -6.06 12.24
N ILE A 253 9.52 -6.97 11.35
CA ILE A 253 8.83 -8.24 11.15
C ILE A 253 8.90 -9.10 12.42
N ALA A 254 10.07 -9.15 13.08
CA ALA A 254 10.24 -9.84 14.35
C ALA A 254 9.39 -9.23 15.48
N ALA A 255 9.36 -7.89 15.59
CA ALA A 255 8.56 -7.18 16.59
C ALA A 255 7.06 -7.43 16.43
N PHE A 256 6.58 -7.55 15.20
CA PHE A 256 5.15 -7.74 14.92
C PHE A 256 4.74 -9.21 15.01
N GLY A 257 5.70 -10.13 14.97
CA GLY A 257 5.45 -11.56 14.87
C GLY A 257 4.75 -11.91 13.55
N LEU A 258 5.13 -11.23 12.47
CA LEU A 258 4.53 -11.44 11.16
C LEU A 258 5.12 -12.70 10.50
N ASP A 259 4.25 -13.57 10.01
CA ASP A 259 4.61 -14.81 9.31
C ASP A 259 3.52 -15.17 8.29
N ASN A 260 3.84 -16.03 7.33
CA ASN A 260 2.92 -16.55 6.30
C ASN A 260 2.07 -15.46 5.64
N SER A 261 2.70 -14.33 5.31
CA SER A 261 2.04 -13.21 4.66
C SER A 261 3.01 -12.43 3.78
N ALA A 262 2.47 -11.68 2.83
CA ALA A 262 3.19 -10.56 2.26
C ALA A 262 3.33 -9.43 3.28
N PHE A 263 4.33 -8.57 3.05
CA PHE A 263 4.41 -7.28 3.71
C PHE A 263 4.76 -6.18 2.71
N HIS A 264 4.33 -4.98 3.06
CA HIS A 264 4.76 -3.74 2.45
C HIS A 264 5.09 -2.79 3.58
N LEU A 265 6.37 -2.52 3.74
CA LEU A 265 6.92 -1.65 4.77
C LEU A 265 7.31 -0.34 4.13
N GLU A 266 6.81 0.77 4.65
CA GLU A 266 7.23 2.11 4.27
C GLU A 266 8.21 2.66 5.30
N CYS A 267 9.26 3.32 4.84
CA CYS A 267 10.27 3.91 5.71
C CYS A 267 10.75 5.27 5.18
N MET A 268 11.31 6.06 6.09
CA MET A 268 12.05 7.26 5.78
C MET A 268 13.53 7.00 6.02
N VAL A 269 14.38 7.25 5.03
CA VAL A 269 15.83 7.23 5.17
C VAL A 269 16.31 8.65 5.36
N GLY A 270 16.77 8.94 6.58
CA GLY A 270 17.21 10.28 6.97
C GLY A 270 18.57 10.68 6.39
N PRO A 271 18.97 11.95 6.53
CA PRO A 271 20.30 12.42 6.12
C PRO A 271 21.47 11.72 6.83
N ASP A 272 21.19 11.05 7.96
CA ASP A 272 22.11 10.21 8.71
C ASP A 272 22.26 8.79 8.14
N GLY A 273 21.59 8.49 7.01
CA GLY A 273 21.57 7.17 6.36
C GLY A 273 20.73 6.13 7.11
N LYS A 274 19.99 6.53 8.16
CA LYS A 274 19.21 5.61 8.98
C LYS A 274 17.77 5.53 8.52
N ALA A 275 17.28 4.30 8.36
CA ALA A 275 15.88 4.01 8.07
C ALA A 275 15.04 4.02 9.35
N ARG A 276 13.88 4.70 9.31
CA ARG A 276 12.88 4.71 10.38
C ARG A 276 11.51 4.31 9.83
N LEU A 277 10.76 3.54 10.61
CA LEU A 277 9.46 3.01 10.21
C LEU A 277 8.43 4.13 9.98
N VAL A 278 7.79 4.13 8.82
CA VAL A 278 6.59 4.93 8.54
C VAL A 278 5.34 4.06 8.78
N GLU A 279 5.22 2.92 8.11
CA GLU A 279 4.18 1.91 8.38
C GLU A 279 4.60 0.53 7.86
N CYS A 280 3.90 -0.53 8.28
CA CYS A 280 4.05 -1.84 7.65
C CYS A 280 2.70 -2.58 7.61
N ALA A 281 2.25 -2.89 6.40
CA ALA A 281 1.00 -3.59 6.16
C ALA A 281 1.24 -5.07 5.82
N ALA A 282 0.43 -5.98 6.35
CA ALA A 282 0.52 -7.43 6.09
C ALA A 282 -0.15 -7.84 4.75
N ARG A 283 0.21 -7.13 3.68
CA ARG A 283 -0.22 -7.36 2.29
C ARG A 283 0.84 -6.82 1.33
N GLY A 284 0.83 -7.24 0.07
CA GLY A 284 1.76 -6.68 -0.92
C GLY A 284 1.43 -5.22 -1.26
N GLY A 285 2.44 -4.42 -1.65
CA GLY A 285 2.31 -3.01 -2.05
C GLY A 285 1.30 -2.75 -3.17
N GLY A 286 0.78 -1.52 -3.22
CA GLY A 286 -0.09 -1.03 -4.30
C GLY A 286 0.70 -0.28 -5.38
N ASP A 287 0.04 0.63 -6.09
CA ASP A 287 0.65 1.55 -7.05
C ASP A 287 1.56 0.85 -8.07
N PHE A 288 1.09 -0.29 -8.57
CA PHE A 288 1.77 -1.11 -9.57
C PHE A 288 3.08 -1.75 -9.11
N ILE A 289 3.50 -1.57 -7.85
CA ILE A 289 4.78 -2.09 -7.34
C ILE A 289 4.78 -3.63 -7.39
N VAL A 290 3.78 -4.26 -6.76
CA VAL A 290 3.67 -5.72 -6.72
C VAL A 290 3.08 -6.32 -8.00
N SER A 291 2.19 -5.58 -8.68
CA SER A 291 1.51 -6.11 -9.88
C SER A 291 2.37 -6.03 -11.13
N ASP A 292 3.24 -5.03 -11.26
CA ASP A 292 3.98 -4.75 -12.49
C ASP A 292 5.49 -4.58 -12.24
N LEU A 293 5.92 -3.64 -11.38
CA LEU A 293 7.34 -3.22 -11.30
C LEU A 293 8.31 -4.34 -10.93
N ILE A 294 8.03 -5.08 -9.85
CA ILE A 294 8.90 -6.17 -9.40
C ILE A 294 8.97 -7.26 -10.48
N GLY A 295 7.85 -7.55 -11.15
CA GLY A 295 7.79 -8.52 -12.24
C GLY A 295 8.60 -8.09 -13.46
N ALA A 296 8.45 -6.84 -13.90
CA ALA A 296 9.19 -6.27 -15.02
C ALA A 296 10.70 -6.25 -14.76
N SER A 297 11.09 -5.90 -13.53
CA SER A 297 12.51 -5.81 -13.14
C SER A 297 13.18 -7.19 -12.98
N THR A 298 12.51 -8.15 -12.34
CA THR A 298 13.13 -9.44 -11.95
C THR A 298 12.79 -10.61 -12.89
N GLY A 299 11.73 -10.47 -13.69
CA GLY A 299 11.10 -11.58 -14.41
C GLY A 299 10.34 -12.57 -13.51
N ARG A 300 10.15 -12.24 -12.22
CA ARG A 300 9.37 -13.03 -11.24
C ARG A 300 8.26 -12.16 -10.66
N HIS A 301 7.02 -12.55 -10.90
CA HIS A 301 5.86 -11.80 -10.40
C HIS A 301 5.73 -11.93 -8.88
N ALA A 302 5.80 -10.79 -8.17
CA ALA A 302 5.61 -10.76 -6.72
C ALA A 302 4.24 -11.31 -6.30
N ALA A 303 3.18 -11.04 -7.07
CA ALA A 303 1.84 -11.58 -6.82
C ALA A 303 1.80 -13.12 -6.76
N THR A 304 2.58 -13.80 -7.61
CA THR A 304 2.72 -15.26 -7.57
C THR A 304 3.36 -15.72 -6.26
N ASN A 305 4.39 -15.01 -5.77
CA ASN A 305 5.02 -15.37 -4.49
C ASN A 305 4.09 -15.17 -3.30
N VAL A 306 3.24 -14.13 -3.30
CA VAL A 306 2.22 -13.95 -2.26
C VAL A 306 1.22 -15.12 -2.25
N LEU A 307 0.76 -15.56 -3.44
CA LEU A 307 -0.13 -16.71 -3.54
C LEU A 307 0.55 -18.00 -3.07
N ARG A 308 1.82 -18.21 -3.44
CA ARG A 308 2.59 -19.38 -2.99
C ARG A 308 2.68 -19.44 -1.48
N VAL A 309 2.98 -18.32 -0.82
CA VAL A 309 3.00 -18.26 0.65
C VAL A 309 1.62 -18.54 1.25
N ALA A 310 0.54 -18.00 0.67
CA ALA A 310 -0.83 -18.28 1.13
C ALA A 310 -1.23 -19.76 0.95
N LEU A 311 -0.58 -20.48 0.03
CA LEU A 311 -0.74 -21.93 -0.20
C LEU A 311 0.27 -22.78 0.60
N GLY A 312 1.11 -22.16 1.44
CA GLY A 312 2.14 -22.86 2.21
C GLY A 312 3.37 -23.27 1.38
N GLU A 313 3.58 -22.66 0.22
CA GLU A 313 4.72 -22.92 -0.65
C GLU A 313 5.81 -21.85 -0.50
N ALA A 314 7.06 -22.30 -0.42
CA ALA A 314 8.22 -21.42 -0.29
C ALA A 314 8.37 -20.49 -1.50
N PRO A 315 8.52 -19.16 -1.33
CA PRO A 315 8.59 -18.21 -2.44
C PRO A 315 9.82 -18.44 -3.34
N HIS A 316 9.73 -17.97 -4.58
CA HIS A 316 10.77 -18.07 -5.60
C HIS A 316 11.05 -16.69 -6.20
N THR A 317 12.17 -16.10 -5.79
CA THR A 317 12.61 -14.76 -6.20
C THR A 317 13.78 -14.85 -7.18
N ALA A 318 14.04 -13.74 -7.86
CA ALA A 318 15.22 -13.56 -8.70
C ALA A 318 15.75 -12.13 -8.48
N PRO A 319 17.05 -11.90 -8.67
CA PRO A 319 17.59 -10.55 -8.58
C PRO A 319 17.04 -9.65 -9.70
N PRO A 320 16.92 -8.34 -9.46
CA PRO A 320 16.63 -7.35 -10.49
C PRO A 320 17.59 -7.44 -11.67
N ARG A 321 17.07 -7.25 -12.89
CA ARG A 321 17.83 -7.26 -14.15
C ARG A 321 17.81 -5.92 -14.86
N VAL A 322 16.73 -5.17 -14.66
CA VAL A 322 16.50 -3.81 -15.17
C VAL A 322 15.85 -2.98 -14.08
N VAL A 323 15.85 -1.65 -14.23
CA VAL A 323 15.05 -0.77 -13.40
C VAL A 323 13.67 -0.64 -14.04
N ALA A 324 12.63 -0.76 -13.23
CA ALA A 324 11.25 -0.51 -13.60
C ALA A 324 10.71 0.66 -12.78
N GLY A 325 9.93 1.53 -13.41
CA GLY A 325 9.31 2.64 -12.73
C GLY A 325 7.89 2.90 -13.21
N VAL A 326 7.12 3.58 -12.35
CA VAL A 326 5.79 4.06 -12.65
C VAL A 326 5.72 5.56 -12.39
N ARG A 327 5.01 6.29 -13.26
CA ARG A 327 4.68 7.70 -13.05
C ARG A 327 3.21 7.95 -13.29
N LYS A 328 2.56 8.65 -12.36
CA LYS A 328 1.14 9.00 -12.46
C LYS A 328 0.94 10.09 -13.49
N ILE A 329 -0.15 9.96 -14.24
CA ILE A 329 -0.72 10.97 -15.11
C ILE A 329 -1.66 11.80 -14.23
N MET A 330 -1.26 13.03 -13.94
CA MET A 330 -1.99 13.93 -13.04
C MET A 330 -2.84 14.92 -13.83
N ALA A 331 -4.02 15.23 -13.32
CA ALA A 331 -4.83 16.35 -13.78
C ALA A 331 -4.25 17.67 -13.26
N ASP A 332 -4.31 18.69 -14.10
CA ASP A 332 -3.90 20.07 -13.78
C ASP A 332 -5.10 20.99 -13.51
N ARG A 333 -6.33 20.50 -13.72
CA ARG A 333 -7.57 21.26 -13.56
C ARG A 333 -8.74 20.41 -13.08
N GLU A 334 -9.72 21.06 -12.45
CA GLU A 334 -11.01 20.44 -12.11
C GLU A 334 -11.95 20.39 -13.31
N GLY A 335 -12.90 19.45 -13.27
CA GLY A 335 -13.97 19.32 -14.26
C GLY A 335 -14.36 17.87 -14.53
N ARG A 336 -14.83 17.58 -15.74
CA ARG A 336 -15.20 16.23 -16.17
C ARG A 336 -14.13 15.65 -17.09
N PHE A 337 -13.53 14.53 -16.70
CA PHE A 337 -12.51 13.84 -17.51
C PHE A 337 -13.14 13.23 -18.77
N GLU A 338 -12.61 13.51 -19.95
CA GLU A 338 -13.11 12.98 -21.22
C GLU A 338 -12.19 11.93 -21.85
N ARG A 339 -10.89 12.22 -21.93
CA ARG A 339 -9.87 11.37 -22.58
C ARG A 339 -8.45 11.84 -22.21
N VAL A 340 -7.44 11.08 -22.63
CA VAL A 340 -6.04 11.52 -22.67
C VAL A 340 -5.59 11.58 -24.14
N GLU A 341 -4.99 12.70 -24.54
CA GLU A 341 -4.34 12.88 -25.84
C GLU A 341 -2.85 12.51 -25.76
N GLY A 342 -2.22 12.19 -26.89
CA GLY A 342 -0.79 11.83 -26.95
C GLY A 342 -0.46 10.38 -26.60
N LEU A 343 -1.46 9.51 -26.36
CA LEU A 343 -1.27 8.10 -26.01
C LEU A 343 -0.36 7.35 -27.01
N ASP A 344 -0.61 7.53 -28.31
CA ASP A 344 0.15 6.88 -29.38
C ASP A 344 1.61 7.33 -29.45
N GLU A 345 1.89 8.59 -29.11
CA GLU A 345 3.25 9.13 -29.08
C GLU A 345 3.99 8.59 -27.85
N ALA A 346 3.38 8.69 -26.68
CA ALA A 346 3.93 8.19 -25.42
C ALA A 346 4.21 6.67 -25.48
N LEU A 347 3.30 5.87 -26.05
CA LEU A 347 3.49 4.42 -26.22
C LEU A 347 4.63 4.03 -27.15
N ARG A 348 5.05 4.93 -28.05
CA ARG A 348 6.17 4.67 -28.98
C ARG A 348 7.54 5.05 -28.39
N LEU A 349 7.57 5.70 -27.23
CA LEU A 349 8.82 6.04 -26.56
C LEU A 349 9.55 4.74 -26.13
N PRO A 350 10.84 4.58 -26.47
CA PRO A 350 11.62 3.43 -26.03
C PRO A 350 11.60 3.30 -24.50
N GLY A 351 11.34 2.09 -24.01
CA GLY A 351 11.26 1.78 -22.59
C GLY A 351 9.85 1.87 -21.98
N VAL A 352 8.90 2.55 -22.64
CA VAL A 352 7.49 2.53 -22.18
C VAL A 352 6.88 1.16 -22.43
N GLU A 353 6.46 0.49 -21.36
CA GLU A 353 5.85 -0.85 -21.44
C GLU A 353 4.33 -0.80 -21.48
N LYS A 354 3.76 0.16 -20.74
CA LYS A 354 2.32 0.19 -20.49
C LYS A 354 1.87 1.60 -20.10
N ILE A 355 0.70 1.98 -20.58
CA ILE A 355 -0.05 3.14 -20.10
C ILE A 355 -1.40 2.64 -19.59
N VAL A 356 -1.78 3.05 -18.38
CA VAL A 356 -3.02 2.67 -17.72
C VAL A 356 -3.84 3.93 -17.49
N LEU A 357 -5.09 3.92 -17.93
CA LEU A 357 -6.07 4.93 -17.54
C LEU A 357 -6.94 4.35 -16.43
N GLU A 358 -6.90 4.98 -15.27
CA GLU A 358 -7.63 4.55 -14.08
C GLU A 358 -8.98 5.24 -13.96
N ARG A 359 -9.08 6.45 -14.52
CA ARG A 359 -10.31 7.24 -14.53
C ARG A 359 -11.15 6.88 -15.75
N PRO A 360 -12.42 6.48 -15.55
CA PRO A 360 -13.33 6.29 -16.67
C PRO A 360 -13.75 7.64 -17.24
N ARG A 361 -14.02 7.67 -18.54
CA ARG A 361 -14.64 8.84 -19.19
C ARG A 361 -15.90 9.27 -18.43
N GLY A 362 -15.99 10.57 -18.20
CA GLY A 362 -17.06 11.23 -17.50
C GLY A 362 -16.88 11.33 -15.99
N ALA A 363 -15.77 10.83 -15.43
CA ALA A 363 -15.45 10.98 -14.01
C ALA A 363 -15.25 12.46 -13.65
N THR A 364 -15.77 12.86 -12.49
CA THR A 364 -15.46 14.16 -11.89
C THR A 364 -14.03 14.17 -11.36
N VAL A 365 -13.31 15.25 -11.66
CA VAL A 365 -11.97 15.54 -11.18
C VAL A 365 -12.02 16.76 -10.28
N HIS A 366 -11.51 16.60 -9.06
CA HIS A 366 -11.21 17.67 -8.13
C HIS A 366 -9.71 17.68 -7.87
N LEU A 367 -9.18 18.86 -7.56
CA LEU A 367 -7.77 19.01 -7.21
C LEU A 367 -7.58 18.97 -5.69
N PRO A 368 -6.37 18.62 -5.21
CA PRO A 368 -5.98 18.83 -3.83
C PRO A 368 -6.17 20.30 -3.42
N PRO A 369 -6.60 20.59 -2.16
CA PRO A 369 -6.84 19.64 -1.08
C PRO A 369 -8.27 19.08 -1.05
N ARG A 370 -9.12 19.37 -2.04
CA ARG A 370 -10.53 18.94 -2.04
C ARG A 370 -10.67 17.42 -2.21
N ASP A 371 -9.88 16.85 -3.11
CA ASP A 371 -9.80 15.40 -3.32
C ASP A 371 -8.41 15.08 -3.85
N PHE A 372 -7.71 14.21 -3.13
CA PHE A 372 -6.34 13.81 -3.45
C PHE A 372 -6.29 12.68 -4.50
N GLY A 373 -7.37 11.92 -4.63
CA GLY A 373 -7.42 10.76 -5.52
C GLY A 373 -7.93 11.11 -6.91
N SER A 374 -8.90 12.01 -7.06
CA SER A 374 -9.52 12.29 -8.37
C SER A 374 -8.61 13.00 -9.37
N ALA A 375 -7.55 13.67 -8.91
CA ALA A 375 -6.51 14.21 -9.76
C ALA A 375 -5.64 13.13 -10.44
N VAL A 376 -5.60 11.89 -9.93
CA VAL A 376 -4.89 10.79 -10.60
C VAL A 376 -5.74 10.26 -11.73
N ILE A 377 -5.31 10.48 -12.98
CA ILE A 377 -5.98 10.05 -14.21
C ILE A 377 -5.56 8.62 -14.59
N GLY A 378 -4.28 8.31 -14.40
CA GLY A 378 -3.69 7.06 -14.82
C GLY A 378 -2.22 6.97 -14.45
N ALA A 379 -1.50 6.06 -15.10
CA ALA A 379 -0.08 5.87 -14.90
C ALA A 379 0.63 5.38 -16.17
N VAL A 380 1.91 5.70 -16.29
CA VAL A 380 2.85 5.15 -17.27
C VAL A 380 3.82 4.24 -16.53
N ILE A 381 4.08 3.05 -17.07
CA ILE A 381 5.10 2.11 -16.59
C ILE A 381 6.18 1.99 -17.66
N ALA A 382 7.43 2.06 -17.24
CA ALA A 382 8.59 1.96 -18.11
C ALA A 382 9.72 1.14 -17.48
N THR A 383 10.61 0.63 -18.31
CA THR A 383 11.87 0.01 -17.89
C THR A 383 13.08 0.64 -18.58
N ALA A 384 14.20 0.69 -17.87
CA ALA A 384 15.49 1.12 -18.39
C ALA A 384 16.66 0.47 -17.62
N PRO A 385 17.90 0.53 -18.15
CA PRO A 385 19.07 -0.01 -17.45
C PRO A 385 19.39 0.68 -16.13
N THR A 386 19.12 1.98 -16.01
CA THR A 386 19.42 2.78 -14.82
C THR A 386 18.21 3.57 -14.32
N VAL A 387 18.31 4.05 -13.07
CA VAL A 387 17.26 4.86 -12.44
C VAL A 387 17.07 6.21 -13.14
N ASP A 388 18.16 6.89 -13.48
CA ASP A 388 18.08 8.18 -14.19
C ASP A 388 17.43 8.02 -15.58
N GLU A 389 17.74 6.93 -16.29
CA GLU A 389 17.14 6.64 -17.59
C GLU A 389 15.65 6.32 -17.48
N VAL A 390 15.21 5.53 -16.49
CA VAL A 390 13.79 5.21 -16.34
C VAL A 390 12.99 6.46 -15.95
N GLU A 391 13.55 7.32 -15.09
CA GLU A 391 12.93 8.59 -14.75
C GLU A 391 12.80 9.51 -15.96
N ALA A 392 13.83 9.59 -16.81
CA ALA A 392 13.78 10.38 -18.04
C ALA A 392 12.72 9.87 -19.02
N VAL A 393 12.60 8.54 -19.19
CA VAL A 393 11.56 7.93 -20.04
C VAL A 393 10.17 8.24 -19.49
N LEU A 394 9.96 8.10 -18.19
CA LEU A 394 8.68 8.37 -17.53
C LEU A 394 8.30 9.86 -17.64
N ASP A 395 9.23 10.77 -17.40
CA ASP A 395 9.01 12.21 -17.49
C ASP A 395 8.66 12.61 -18.93
N ALA A 396 9.38 12.08 -19.93
CA ALA A 396 9.07 12.29 -21.34
C ALA A 396 7.70 11.74 -21.74
N ALA A 397 7.34 10.55 -21.27
CA ALA A 397 6.06 9.92 -21.55
C ALA A 397 4.89 10.70 -20.95
N VAL A 398 5.00 11.14 -19.68
CA VAL A 398 3.95 11.95 -19.05
C VAL A 398 3.84 13.32 -19.70
N ALA A 399 4.96 13.95 -20.09
CA ALA A 399 4.94 15.23 -20.80
C ALA A 399 4.24 15.16 -22.17
N ALA A 400 4.24 14.01 -22.83
CA ALA A 400 3.52 13.78 -24.07
C ALA A 400 2.01 13.54 -23.87
N LEU A 401 1.55 13.32 -22.63
CA LEU A 401 0.16 12.97 -22.32
C LEU A 401 -0.61 14.19 -21.82
N VAL A 402 -1.75 14.48 -22.45
CA VAL A 402 -2.59 15.62 -22.09
C VAL A 402 -3.98 15.15 -21.68
N PRO A 403 -4.33 15.14 -20.37
CA PRO A 403 -5.69 14.90 -19.91
C PRO A 403 -6.64 15.99 -20.39
N VAL A 404 -7.71 15.61 -21.08
CA VAL A 404 -8.78 16.51 -21.52
C VAL A 404 -9.89 16.52 -20.47
N ILE A 405 -10.05 17.67 -19.81
CA ILE A 405 -11.03 17.89 -18.74
C ILE A 405 -11.88 19.12 -19.09
N THR A 406 -13.20 18.94 -19.18
CA THR A 406 -14.17 19.96 -19.59
C THR A 406 -14.93 20.58 -18.43
#